data_AF-A0A1Y6GF07-F1
#
_entry.id   AF-A0A1Y6GF07-F1
#
_cell.length_a   1.000
_cell.length_b   1.000
_cell.length_c   1.000
_cell.angle_alpha   90.00
_cell.angle_beta   90.00
_cell.angle_gamma   90.00
#
_symmetry.space_group_name_H-M   'P 1'
#
loop_
_entity.id
_entity.type
_entity.pdbx_description
1 polymer ?
#
loop_
_entity_poly.entity_id
_entity_poly.type
_entity_poly.pdbx_seq_one_letter_code
_entity_poly.pdbx_strand_id
1 'polypeptide(L)'
;MRTQTLDFKRFVSNETFSTDELLKMLEDKKLTKIVSIGGGLMLLLVPKSALAAAKASTDQTFGDIWKAVMNVVDWIAVGVFVFSGVSWMLGHRPKAIELLIGGSAGYILARHAIDIRDFLKKL
;
A
#
# COMPACT_ATOMS: atom_id res chain seq x y z
N MET A 1 -21.18 -11.35 -18.27
CA MET A 1 -20.40 -10.39 -17.45
C MET A 1 -21.37 -9.53 -16.66
N ARG A 2 -21.26 -9.46 -15.32
CA ARG A 2 -22.05 -8.52 -14.50
C ARG A 2 -21.23 -7.25 -14.30
N THR A 3 -21.74 -6.13 -14.76
CA THR A 3 -21.15 -4.80 -14.55
C THR A 3 -21.33 -4.41 -13.08
N GLN A 4 -20.24 -4.01 -12.42
CA GLN A 4 -20.29 -3.41 -11.09
C GLN A 4 -20.19 -1.90 -11.31
N THR A 5 -21.27 -1.17 -11.06
CA THR A 5 -21.29 0.29 -11.15
C THR A 5 -20.95 0.87 -9.79
N LEU A 6 -19.83 1.58 -9.70
CA LEU A 6 -19.47 2.37 -8.53
C LEU A 6 -20.43 3.56 -8.45
N ASP A 7 -21.11 3.74 -7.33
CA ASP A 7 -21.99 4.89 -7.13
C ASP A 7 -21.14 6.13 -6.80
N PHE A 8 -20.89 6.96 -7.83
CA PHE A 8 -20.05 8.15 -7.72
C PHE A 8 -20.56 9.15 -6.69
N LYS A 9 -21.88 9.24 -6.50
CA LYS A 9 -22.45 10.16 -5.52
C LYS A 9 -22.03 9.77 -4.10
N ARG A 10 -22.02 8.47 -3.83
CA ARG A 10 -21.62 7.89 -2.54
C ARG A 10 -20.11 7.94 -2.30
N PHE A 11 -19.30 7.86 -3.37
CA PHE A 11 -17.85 8.07 -3.30
C PHE A 11 -17.48 9.52 -2.94
N VAL A 12 -18.22 10.49 -3.48
CA VAL A 12 -17.97 11.92 -3.25
C VAL A 12 -18.60 12.43 -1.94
N SER A 13 -19.70 11.84 -1.46
CA SER A 13 -20.40 12.30 -0.26
C SER A 13 -19.71 11.97 1.07
N ASN A 14 -18.58 11.26 1.06
CA ASN A 14 -17.85 10.82 2.26
C ASN A 14 -18.77 10.15 3.31
N GLU A 15 -19.74 9.36 2.85
CA GLU A 15 -20.58 8.56 3.73
C GLU A 15 -19.73 7.45 4.36
N THR A 16 -19.62 7.49 5.69
CA THR A 16 -18.89 6.48 6.46
C THR A 16 -19.57 5.12 6.31
N PHE A 17 -18.82 4.12 5.86
CA PHE A 17 -19.30 2.74 5.86
C PHE A 17 -19.60 2.30 7.29
N SER A 18 -20.85 1.89 7.54
CA SER A 18 -21.24 1.31 8.84
C SER A 18 -20.53 -0.04 9.03
N THR A 19 -20.13 -0.35 10.27
CA THR A 19 -19.44 -1.60 10.63
C THR A 19 -20.22 -2.84 10.16
N ASP A 20 -21.54 -2.77 10.15
CA ASP A 20 -22.42 -3.85 9.67
C ASP A 20 -22.40 -4.03 8.14
N GLU A 21 -22.24 -2.95 7.37
CA GLU A 21 -22.04 -3.01 5.91
C GLU A 21 -20.66 -3.57 5.56
N LEU A 22 -19.62 -3.17 6.31
CA LEU A 22 -18.27 -3.70 6.15
C LEU A 22 -18.19 -5.20 6.42
N LEU A 23 -18.89 -5.68 7.46
CA LEU A 23 -19.00 -7.10 7.78
C LEU A 23 -19.68 -7.88 6.64
N LYS A 24 -20.77 -7.34 6.08
CA LYS A 24 -21.49 -7.96 4.97
C LYS A 24 -20.65 -8.02 3.69
N MET A 25 -19.84 -6.99 3.43
CA MET A 25 -18.90 -7.00 2.31
C MET A 25 -17.67 -7.88 2.52
N LEU A 26 -17.23 -8.08 3.78
CA LEU A 26 -16.19 -9.04 4.17
C LEU A 26 -16.65 -10.49 3.98
N GLU A 27 -17.92 -10.78 4.30
CA GLU A 27 -18.58 -12.07 4.09
C GLU A 27 -18.68 -12.41 2.59
N ASP A 28 -18.89 -11.40 1.73
CA ASP A 28 -18.96 -11.51 0.27
C ASP A 28 -17.62 -11.87 -0.42
N LYS A 29 -16.56 -12.21 0.33
CA LYS A 29 -15.22 -12.68 -0.12
C LYS A 29 -14.43 -11.76 -1.06
N LYS A 30 -15.03 -10.67 -1.55
CA LYS A 30 -14.40 -9.68 -2.42
C LYS A 30 -13.47 -8.76 -1.65
N LEU A 31 -13.88 -8.32 -0.46
CA LEU A 31 -13.05 -7.51 0.41
C LEU A 31 -11.95 -8.34 1.07
N THR A 32 -12.19 -9.61 1.39
CA THR A 32 -11.17 -10.49 2.00
C THR A 32 -9.97 -10.71 1.09
N LYS A 33 -10.15 -10.72 -0.24
CA LYS A 33 -9.04 -10.87 -1.20
C LYS A 33 -8.23 -9.57 -1.37
N ILE A 34 -8.88 -8.42 -1.27
CA ILE A 34 -8.23 -7.10 -1.34
C ILE A 34 -7.55 -6.78 0.01
N VAL A 35 -8.21 -7.08 1.11
CA VAL A 35 -7.73 -6.96 2.49
C VAL A 35 -6.71 -8.05 2.83
N SER A 36 -6.68 -9.23 2.20
CA SER A 36 -5.58 -10.18 2.45
C SER A 36 -4.27 -9.71 1.81
N ILE A 37 -4.35 -9.09 0.62
CA ILE A 37 -3.18 -8.56 -0.08
C ILE A 37 -2.70 -7.25 0.58
N GLY A 38 -3.60 -6.33 0.91
CA GLY A 38 -3.26 -5.08 1.60
C GLY A 38 -3.02 -5.26 3.11
N GLY A 39 -3.83 -6.09 3.75
CA GLY A 39 -3.80 -6.37 5.18
C GLY A 39 -2.72 -7.39 5.58
N GLY A 40 -2.23 -8.25 4.70
CA GLY A 40 -1.04 -9.05 4.95
C GLY A 40 0.22 -8.17 5.07
N LEU A 41 0.31 -7.14 4.23
CA LEU A 41 1.32 -6.08 4.34
C LEU A 41 1.16 -5.27 5.63
N MET A 42 -0.08 -4.92 6.01
CA MET A 42 -0.35 -4.24 7.29
C MET A 42 -0.03 -5.13 8.49
N LEU A 43 -0.36 -6.42 8.48
CA LEU A 43 -0.05 -7.38 9.56
C LEU A 43 1.46 -7.56 9.75
N LEU A 44 2.26 -7.53 8.68
CA LEU A 44 3.73 -7.50 8.78
C LEU A 44 4.26 -6.17 9.34
N LEU A 45 3.53 -5.07 9.14
CA LEU A 45 3.86 -3.74 9.65
C LEU A 45 3.42 -3.55 11.12
N VAL A 46 2.36 -4.22 11.57
CA VAL A 46 1.74 -4.08 12.91
C VAL A 46 2.72 -4.24 14.07
N PRO A 47 3.61 -5.26 14.12
CA PRO A 47 4.49 -5.43 15.28
C PRO A 47 5.47 -4.27 15.45
N LYS A 48 5.97 -3.71 14.34
CA LYS A 48 6.94 -2.62 14.36
C LYS A 48 6.28 -1.25 14.54
N SER A 49 5.10 -1.04 13.95
CA SER A 49 4.35 0.20 14.10
C SER A 49 3.72 0.33 15.49
N ALA A 50 3.25 -0.77 16.08
CA ALA A 50 2.74 -0.79 17.46
C ALA A 50 3.85 -0.54 18.49
N LEU A 51 5.04 -1.12 18.29
CA LEU A 51 6.19 -0.89 19.17
C LEU A 51 6.73 0.55 19.07
N ALA A 52 6.66 1.17 17.89
CA ALA A 52 7.02 2.57 17.67
C ALA A 52 5.98 3.54 18.28
N ALA A 53 4.69 3.22 18.16
CA ALA A 53 3.60 4.00 18.75
C ALA A 53 3.57 3.93 20.29
N ALA A 54 4.02 2.83 20.88
CA ALA A 54 4.07 2.65 22.33
C ALA A 54 5.17 3.48 23.02
N LYS A 55 6.10 4.11 22.28
CA LYS A 55 7.31 4.72 22.85
C LYS A 55 7.51 6.22 22.58
N ALA A 56 6.63 6.87 21.84
CA ALA A 56 6.86 8.24 21.37
C ALA A 56 5.67 9.18 21.59
N SER A 57 5.97 10.37 22.11
CA SER A 57 5.14 11.57 22.02
C SER A 57 4.73 11.82 20.57
N THR A 58 3.47 12.21 20.35
CA THR A 58 2.73 12.18 19.07
C THR A 58 3.48 12.73 17.84
N ASP A 59 4.39 13.69 18.00
CA ASP A 59 5.21 14.26 16.91
C ASP A 59 6.44 13.41 16.51
N GLN A 60 7.03 12.65 17.44
CA GLN A 60 8.14 11.74 17.14
C GLN A 60 7.66 10.43 16.49
N THR A 61 6.41 10.04 16.76
CA THR A 61 5.81 8.78 16.32
C THR A 61 5.73 8.66 14.79
N PHE A 62 5.39 9.75 14.08
CA PHE A 62 5.28 9.69 12.62
C PHE A 62 6.65 9.50 11.94
N GLY A 63 7.69 10.20 12.43
CA GLY A 63 9.04 10.10 11.86
C GLY A 63 9.63 8.70 11.99
N ASP A 64 9.44 8.05 13.14
CA ASP A 64 9.96 6.71 13.37
C ASP A 64 9.14 5.63 12.66
N ILE A 65 7.81 5.78 12.59
CA ILE A 65 6.96 4.89 11.76
C ILE A 65 7.33 5.04 10.29
N TRP A 66 7.53 6.25 9.79
CA TRP A 66 7.89 6.50 8.40
C TRP A 66 9.22 5.83 8.03
N LYS A 67 10.23 5.93 8.89
CA LYS A 67 11.51 5.22 8.70
C LYS A 67 11.32 3.70 8.66
N ALA A 68 10.50 3.15 9.55
CA ALA A 68 10.21 1.72 9.56
C ALA A 68 9.50 1.26 8.27
N VAL A 69 8.55 2.05 7.78
CA VAL A 69 7.83 1.80 6.51
C VAL A 69 8.81 1.88 5.33
N MET A 70 9.64 2.92 5.26
CA MET A 70 10.61 3.08 4.17
C MET A 70 11.63 1.94 4.12
N ASN A 71 12.06 1.41 5.27
CA ASN A 71 12.92 0.24 5.31
C ASN A 71 12.23 -1.00 4.69
N VAL A 72 10.93 -1.21 4.95
CA VAL A 72 10.16 -2.29 4.30
C VAL A 72 10.04 -2.06 2.80
N VAL A 73 9.81 -0.82 2.37
CA VAL A 73 9.75 -0.46 0.95
C VAL A 73 11.09 -0.73 0.25
N ASP A 74 12.22 -0.45 0.90
CA ASP A 74 13.56 -0.76 0.37
C ASP A 74 13.72 -2.27 0.14
N TRP A 75 13.29 -3.11 1.08
CA TRP A 75 13.31 -4.57 0.92
C TRP A 75 12.38 -5.07 -0.19
N ILE A 76 11.21 -4.45 -0.36
CA ILE A 76 10.29 -4.76 -1.46
C ILE A 76 10.93 -4.40 -2.80
N ALA A 77 11.61 -3.26 -2.90
CA ALA A 77 12.30 -2.85 -4.13
C ALA A 77 13.38 -3.88 -4.53
N VAL A 78 14.17 -4.36 -3.56
CA VAL A 78 15.12 -5.47 -3.78
C VAL A 78 14.40 -6.72 -4.29
N GLY A 79 13.25 -7.07 -3.68
CA GLY A 79 12.41 -8.19 -4.13
C GLY A 79 11.93 -8.06 -5.57
N VAL A 80 11.53 -6.85 -5.99
CA VAL A 80 11.10 -6.56 -7.37
C VAL A 80 12.25 -6.73 -8.36
N PHE A 81 13.48 -6.30 -8.03
CA PHE A 81 14.65 -6.52 -8.87
C PHE A 81 14.97 -8.02 -9.03
N VAL A 82 14.91 -8.79 -7.94
CA VAL A 82 15.16 -10.24 -7.99
C VAL A 82 14.08 -10.94 -8.83
N PHE A 83 12.80 -10.64 -8.61
CA PHE A 83 11.71 -11.26 -9.36
C PHE A 83 11.72 -10.88 -10.84
N SER A 84 12.09 -9.63 -11.16
CA SER A 84 12.36 -9.18 -12.52
C SER A 84 13.48 -10.01 -13.17
N GLY A 85 14.62 -10.19 -12.49
CA GLY A 85 15.74 -11.00 -13.00
C GLY A 85 15.32 -12.45 -13.28
N VAL A 86 14.60 -13.08 -12.36
CA VAL A 86 14.09 -14.46 -12.55
C VAL A 86 13.10 -14.52 -13.71
N SER A 87 12.15 -13.59 -13.81
CA SER A 87 11.19 -13.57 -14.92
C SER A 87 11.85 -13.32 -16.28
N TRP A 88 12.97 -12.57 -16.31
CA TRP A 88 13.80 -12.41 -17.49
C TRP A 88 14.49 -13.72 -17.89
N MET A 89 15.06 -14.45 -16.92
CA MET A 89 15.71 -15.76 -17.14
C MET A 89 14.71 -16.81 -17.65
N LEU A 90 13.47 -16.78 -17.16
CA LEU A 90 12.38 -17.68 -17.60
C LEU A 90 11.76 -17.28 -18.95
N GLY A 91 12.29 -16.27 -19.64
CA GLY A 91 11.84 -15.87 -20.97
C GLY A 91 10.65 -14.90 -21.00
N HIS A 92 10.10 -14.50 -19.84
CA HIS A 92 9.02 -13.52 -19.72
C HIS A 92 9.53 -12.08 -19.78
N ARG A 93 10.30 -11.74 -20.82
CA ARG A 93 10.99 -10.43 -20.98
C ARG A 93 10.05 -9.22 -20.87
N PRO A 94 8.85 -9.19 -21.49
CA PRO A 94 7.95 -8.04 -21.37
C PRO A 94 7.51 -7.80 -19.92
N LYS A 95 7.25 -8.90 -19.18
CA LYS A 95 6.78 -8.81 -17.80
C LYS A 95 7.89 -8.37 -16.85
N ALA A 96 9.12 -8.79 -17.12
CA ALA A 96 10.31 -8.34 -16.38
C ALA A 96 10.52 -6.82 -16.52
N ILE A 97 10.33 -6.27 -17.72
CA ILE A 97 10.43 -4.82 -17.98
C ILE A 97 9.31 -4.06 -17.27
N GLU A 98 8.07 -4.56 -17.36
CA GLU A 98 6.93 -3.96 -16.66
C GLU A 98 7.16 -3.89 -15.14
N LEU A 99 7.70 -4.95 -14.55
CA LEU A 99 8.05 -5.00 -13.12
C LEU A 99 9.18 -4.02 -12.76
N LEU A 100 10.19 -3.85 -13.61
CA LEU A 100 11.27 -2.88 -13.37
C LEU A 100 10.77 -1.44 -13.43
N ILE A 101 9.99 -1.10 -14.45
CA ILE A 101 9.45 0.23 -14.63
C ILE A 101 8.43 0.54 -13.52
N GLY A 102 7.50 -0.37 -13.23
CA GLY A 102 6.52 -0.21 -12.16
C GLY A 102 7.17 -0.13 -10.77
N GLY A 103 8.16 -0.99 -10.51
CA GLY A 103 8.91 -0.99 -9.25
C GLY A 103 9.73 0.28 -9.04
N SER A 104 10.44 0.75 -10.07
CA SER A 104 11.24 1.98 -10.00
C SER A 104 10.36 3.23 -9.83
N ALA A 105 9.27 3.34 -10.60
CA ALA A 105 8.32 4.43 -10.47
C ALA A 105 7.67 4.45 -9.07
N GLY A 106 7.23 3.29 -8.57
CA GLY A 106 6.64 3.16 -7.24
C GLY A 106 7.61 3.52 -6.11
N TYR A 107 8.89 3.16 -6.25
CA TYR A 107 9.92 3.49 -5.27
C TYR A 107 10.19 4.99 -5.17
N ILE A 108 10.26 5.68 -6.32
CA ILE A 108 10.46 7.14 -6.36
C ILE A 108 9.29 7.86 -5.69
N LEU A 109 8.06 7.41 -5.98
CA LEU A 109 6.85 7.95 -5.35
C LEU A 109 6.84 7.73 -3.84
N ALA A 110 7.19 6.54 -3.37
CA ALA A 110 7.24 6.25 -1.93
C ALA A 110 8.27 7.15 -1.21
N ARG A 111 9.45 7.36 -1.81
CA ARG A 111 10.50 8.19 -1.22
C ARG A 111 10.13 9.69 -1.18
N HIS A 112 9.35 10.17 -2.14
CA HIS A 112 8.89 11.58 -2.20
C HIS A 112 7.48 11.79 -1.65
N ALA A 113 6.84 10.78 -1.07
CA ALA A 113 5.44 10.88 -0.63
C ALA A 113 5.21 11.96 0.44
N ILE A 114 6.18 12.19 1.34
CA ILE A 114 6.12 13.28 2.31
C ILE A 114 6.20 14.64 1.62
N ASP A 115 7.14 14.81 0.69
CA ASP A 115 7.32 16.07 -0.03
C ASP A 115 6.08 16.42 -0.86
N ILE A 116 5.46 15.43 -1.50
CA ILE A 116 4.21 15.61 -2.26
C ILE A 116 3.06 16.01 -1.31
N ARG A 117 2.94 15.37 -0.15
CA ARG A 117 1.95 15.73 0.85
C ARG A 117 2.14 17.17 1.33
N ASP A 118 3.37 17.55 1.61
CA ASP A 118 3.68 18.88 2.14
C ASP A 118 3.56 19.97 1.06
N PHE A 119 3.75 19.63 -0.22
CA PHE A 119 3.39 20.48 -1.36
C PHE A 119 1.86 20.68 -1.46
N LEU A 120 1.08 19.60 -1.39
CA LEU A 120 -0.38 19.67 -1.46
C LEU A 120 -1.01 20.42 -0.28
N LYS A 121 -0.42 20.35 0.92
CA LYS A 121 -0.87 21.12 2.09
C LYS A 121 -0.61 22.63 1.98
N LYS A 122 0.30 23.05 1.10
CA LYS A 122 0.62 24.46 0.85
C LYS A 122 -0.24 25.09 -0.25
N LEU A 123 -1.03 24.28 -0.96
CA LEU A 123 -2.02 24.70 -1.94
C LEU A 123 -3.35 24.99 -1.26
#